data_AF-A0A1B8ZSX3-F1
#
_entry.id   AF-A0A1B8ZSX3-F1
#
_cell.length_a   1.000
_cell.length_b   1.000
_cell.length_c   1.000
_cell.angle_alpha   90.00
_cell.angle_beta   90.00
_cell.angle_gamma   90.00
#
_symmetry.space_group_name_H-M   'P 1'
#
loop_
_entity.id
_entity.type
_entity.pdbx_description
1 polymer ?
#
loop_
_entity_poly.entity_id
_entity_poly.type
_entity_poly.pdbx_seq_one_letter_code
_entity_poly.pdbx_strand_id
1 'polypeptide(L)'
;MNQIQLPETYAALSDFRKNDVYLPEMDQEQLISDFFPGTFKELTQCLSDITGAFYGGMLKQAGKLYGAEAIEQLSSTFMYDLGSRMTLRNLETRPDLQPGIPAAAKILIGAVFTSSPEYNFEFKELNDHKAELLIKGVDRYHKITQSLQIAGLLKWPVIKPFIQGVCDTMGLDVFIEMKVLKLDIDSTCSYLTIITEK
;
A
#
# COMPACT_ATOMS: atom_id res chain seq x y z
N MET A 1 -36.49 -2.85 23.55
CA MET A 1 -35.17 -2.55 22.95
C MET A 1 -35.34 -2.56 21.45
N ASN A 2 -34.95 -1.49 20.77
CA ASN A 2 -34.87 -1.51 19.31
C ASN A 2 -33.73 -2.46 18.94
N GLN A 3 -33.99 -3.45 18.09
CA GLN A 3 -32.91 -4.27 17.53
C GLN A 3 -32.00 -3.37 16.71
N ILE A 4 -30.72 -3.30 17.09
CA ILE A 4 -29.73 -2.56 16.32
C ILE A 4 -29.41 -3.41 15.09
N GLN A 5 -29.62 -2.85 13.90
CA GLN A 5 -29.21 -3.53 12.69
C GLN A 5 -27.68 -3.45 12.59
N LEU A 6 -27.01 -4.61 12.72
CA LEU A 6 -25.56 -4.68 12.60
C LEU A 6 -25.09 -4.36 11.17
N PRO A 7 -23.88 -3.81 10.99
CA PRO A 7 -23.29 -3.57 9.67
C PRO A 7 -23.21 -4.82 8.81
N GLU A 8 -23.47 -4.70 7.50
CA GLU A 8 -23.36 -5.82 6.55
C GLU A 8 -21.95 -6.42 6.50
N THR A 9 -20.93 -5.57 6.67
CA THR A 9 -19.53 -5.96 6.81
C THR A 9 -19.26 -6.83 8.03
N TYR A 10 -19.95 -6.60 9.15
CA TYR A 10 -19.81 -7.43 10.34
C TYR A 10 -20.35 -8.83 10.07
N ALA A 11 -21.52 -8.94 9.42
CA ALA A 11 -22.08 -10.22 9.02
C ALA A 11 -21.14 -10.98 8.06
N ALA A 12 -20.53 -10.29 7.11
CA ALA A 12 -19.58 -10.89 6.16
C ALA A 12 -18.26 -11.36 6.79
N LEU A 13 -17.89 -10.79 7.94
CA LEU A 13 -16.61 -11.04 8.62
C LEU A 13 -16.78 -11.69 10.01
N SER A 14 -18.00 -12.15 10.33
CA SER A 14 -18.34 -12.68 11.65
C SER A 14 -17.51 -13.90 12.01
N ASP A 15 -17.02 -14.65 11.02
CA ASP A 15 -16.14 -15.78 11.23
C ASP A 15 -14.83 -15.43 11.96
N PHE A 16 -14.32 -14.20 11.80
CA PHE A 16 -13.15 -13.72 12.55
C PHE A 16 -13.46 -13.38 14.00
N ARG A 17 -14.74 -13.19 14.34
CA ARG A 17 -15.22 -12.68 15.63
C ARG A 17 -16.10 -13.68 16.40
N LYS A 18 -16.38 -14.86 15.82
CA LYS A 18 -17.29 -15.86 16.39
C LYS A 18 -16.86 -16.43 17.73
N ASN A 19 -15.58 -16.29 18.08
CA ASN A 19 -15.02 -16.74 19.35
C ASN A 19 -14.82 -15.60 20.36
N ASP A 20 -15.28 -14.38 20.04
CA ASP A 20 -15.24 -13.27 20.98
C ASP A 20 -16.19 -13.54 22.14
N VAL A 21 -15.73 -13.24 23.35
CA VAL A 21 -16.52 -13.39 24.58
C VAL A 21 -16.70 -12.01 25.21
N TYR A 22 -17.94 -11.58 25.34
CA TYR A 22 -18.33 -10.31 25.96
C TYR A 22 -18.77 -10.55 27.41
N LEU A 23 -18.49 -9.61 28.30
CA LEU A 23 -19.00 -9.66 29.67
C LEU A 23 -20.53 -9.46 29.66
N PRO A 24 -21.28 -10.06 30.61
CA PRO A 24 -22.74 -9.96 30.64
C PRO A 24 -23.31 -8.54 30.64
N GLU A 25 -22.57 -7.58 31.20
CA GLU A 25 -22.93 -6.16 31.27
C GLU A 25 -22.62 -5.37 30.00
N MET A 26 -21.87 -5.93 29.05
CA MET A 26 -21.50 -5.24 27.82
C MET A 26 -22.60 -5.36 26.77
N ASP A 27 -22.99 -4.22 26.19
CA ASP A 27 -23.84 -4.20 25.01
C ASP A 27 -23.00 -4.48 23.76
N GLN A 28 -22.98 -5.75 23.37
CA GLN A 28 -22.23 -6.21 22.19
C GLN A 28 -22.73 -5.55 20.90
N GLU A 29 -24.05 -5.42 20.72
CA GLU A 29 -24.62 -4.86 19.49
C GLU A 29 -24.24 -3.38 19.35
N GLN A 30 -24.27 -2.64 20.46
CA GLN A 30 -23.84 -1.24 20.50
C GLN A 30 -22.33 -1.11 20.20
N LEU A 31 -21.47 -1.94 20.79
CA LEU A 31 -20.03 -1.90 20.51
C LEU A 31 -19.69 -2.19 19.04
N ILE A 32 -20.40 -3.15 18.43
CA ILE A 32 -20.24 -3.45 17.01
C ILE A 32 -20.71 -2.25 16.18
N SER A 33 -21.87 -1.68 16.52
CA SER A 33 -22.40 -0.50 15.81
C SER A 33 -21.49 0.71 15.91
N ASP A 34 -20.80 0.90 17.03
CA ASP A 34 -19.96 2.09 17.28
C ASP A 34 -18.58 1.99 16.60
N PHE A 35 -17.99 0.80 16.56
CA PHE A 35 -16.58 0.63 16.19
C PHE A 35 -16.35 -0.23 14.94
N PHE A 36 -17.31 -1.07 14.53
CA PHE A 36 -17.13 -1.89 13.34
C PHE A 36 -17.38 -1.04 12.09
N PRO A 37 -16.49 -1.07 11.07
CA PRO A 37 -16.67 -0.27 9.86
C PRO A 37 -18.00 -0.60 9.18
N GLY A 38 -18.80 0.42 8.85
CA GLY A 38 -20.13 0.25 8.28
C GLY A 38 -20.11 -0.31 6.85
N THR A 39 -19.03 -0.07 6.11
CA THR A 39 -18.86 -0.49 4.72
C THR A 39 -17.48 -1.10 4.44
N PHE A 40 -17.36 -1.92 3.38
CA PHE A 40 -16.07 -2.47 2.96
C PHE A 40 -15.08 -1.38 2.57
N LYS A 41 -15.57 -0.25 2.03
CA LYS A 41 -14.74 0.93 1.75
C LYS A 41 -14.12 1.48 3.03
N GLU A 42 -14.91 1.68 4.09
CA GLU A 42 -14.42 2.15 5.39
C GLU A 42 -13.44 1.16 6.01
N LEU A 43 -13.76 -0.13 5.99
CA LEU A 43 -12.84 -1.16 6.49
C LEU A 43 -11.49 -1.11 5.77
N THR A 44 -11.51 -1.02 4.45
CA THR A 44 -10.29 -0.99 3.63
C THR A 44 -9.50 0.30 3.87
N GLN A 45 -10.18 1.44 4.06
CA GLN A 45 -9.56 2.71 4.42
C GLN A 45 -8.90 2.64 5.80
N CYS A 46 -9.59 2.09 6.81
CA CYS A 46 -9.04 1.91 8.15
C CYS A 46 -7.79 1.03 8.13
N LEU A 47 -7.80 -0.09 7.39
CA LEU A 47 -6.63 -0.95 7.23
C LEU A 47 -5.46 -0.22 6.52
N SER A 48 -5.77 0.58 5.49
CA SER A 48 -4.78 1.41 4.79
C SER A 48 -4.16 2.46 5.70
N ASP A 49 -4.98 3.16 6.49
CA ASP A 49 -4.55 4.20 7.44
C ASP A 49 -3.70 3.61 8.57
N ILE A 50 -4.08 2.46 9.14
CA ILE A 50 -3.27 1.73 10.13
C ILE A 50 -1.93 1.31 9.52
N THR A 51 -1.92 0.76 8.30
CA THR A 51 -0.68 0.37 7.61
C THR A 51 0.23 1.57 7.39
N GLY A 52 -0.33 2.71 6.98
CA GLY A 52 0.39 3.98 6.87
C GLY A 52 0.98 4.40 8.22
N ALA A 53 0.18 4.38 9.29
CA ALA A 53 0.60 4.74 10.65
C ALA A 53 1.79 3.90 11.14
N PHE A 54 1.79 2.59 10.89
CA PHE A 54 2.95 1.73 11.19
C PHE A 54 4.19 2.17 10.43
N TYR A 55 4.08 2.37 9.11
CA TYR A 55 5.20 2.82 8.28
C TYR A 55 5.77 4.17 8.75
N GLY A 56 4.92 5.21 8.81
CA GLY A 56 5.37 6.56 9.17
C GLY A 56 5.86 6.65 10.61
N GLY A 57 5.19 5.95 11.53
CA GLY A 57 5.58 5.87 12.93
C GLY A 57 6.95 5.24 13.13
N MET A 58 7.22 4.11 12.47
CA MET A 58 8.53 3.45 12.52
C MET A 58 9.63 4.33 11.94
N LEU A 59 9.39 4.98 10.80
CA LEU A 59 10.34 5.92 10.22
C LEU A 59 10.64 7.09 11.16
N LYS A 60 9.62 7.68 11.80
CA LYS A 60 9.80 8.76 12.77
C LYS A 60 10.66 8.33 13.96
N GLN A 61 10.45 7.11 14.47
CA GLN A 61 11.26 6.58 15.57
C GLN A 61 12.70 6.31 15.12
N ALA A 62 12.91 5.76 13.93
CA ALA A 62 14.24 5.60 13.36
C ALA A 62 14.97 6.95 13.24
N GLY A 63 14.27 8.00 12.78
CA GLY A 63 14.79 9.35 12.71
C GLY A 63 15.24 9.91 14.06
N LYS A 64 14.49 9.64 15.13
CA LYS A 64 14.84 10.05 16.50
C LYS A 64 16.06 9.32 17.04
N LEU A 65 16.21 8.03 16.73
CA LEU A 65 17.26 7.18 17.27
C LEU A 65 18.57 7.28 16.49
N TYR A 66 18.50 7.47 15.17
CA TYR A 66 19.63 7.31 14.25
C TYR A 66 19.88 8.51 13.35
N GLY A 67 19.12 9.60 13.49
CA GLY A 67 19.26 10.81 12.67
C GLY A 67 18.33 10.84 11.45
N ALA A 68 18.19 12.03 10.85
CA ALA A 68 17.22 12.27 9.79
C ALA A 68 17.50 11.44 8.52
N GLU A 69 18.77 11.17 8.21
CA GLU A 69 19.19 10.37 7.07
C GLU A 69 18.68 8.93 7.15
N ALA A 70 18.51 8.39 8.36
CA ALA A 70 18.01 7.04 8.58
C ALA A 70 16.56 6.87 8.07
N ILE A 71 15.78 7.96 7.97
CA ILE A 71 14.39 7.90 7.51
C ILE A 71 14.32 7.50 6.04
N GLU A 72 15.06 8.20 5.17
CA GLU A 72 15.10 7.90 3.74
C GLU A 72 15.76 6.54 3.47
N GLN A 73 16.87 6.25 4.18
CA GLN A 73 17.55 4.98 4.02
C GLN A 73 16.62 3.81 4.38
N LEU A 74 15.97 3.86 5.55
CA LEU A 74 15.06 2.80 5.98
C LEU A 74 13.85 2.68 5.06
N SER A 75 13.25 3.81 4.64
CA SER A 75 12.13 3.81 3.70
C SER A 75 12.50 3.12 2.39
N SER A 76 13.61 3.52 1.77
CA SER A 76 14.03 3.00 0.47
C SER A 76 14.38 1.52 0.52
N THR A 77 15.12 1.08 1.54
CA THR A 77 15.46 -0.35 1.75
C THR A 77 14.21 -1.17 2.03
N PHE A 78 13.33 -0.71 2.94
CA PHE A 78 12.10 -1.42 3.28
C PHE A 78 11.19 -1.60 2.07
N MET A 79 10.99 -0.54 1.27
CA MET A 79 10.15 -0.59 0.08
C MET A 79 10.71 -1.55 -0.96
N TYR A 80 12.02 -1.52 -1.18
CA TYR A 80 12.70 -2.48 -2.05
C TYR A 80 12.47 -3.92 -1.59
N ASP A 81 12.74 -4.23 -0.32
CA ASP A 81 12.57 -5.58 0.23
C ASP A 81 11.11 -6.03 0.18
N LEU A 82 10.17 -5.12 0.38
CA LEU A 82 8.75 -5.39 0.26
C LEU A 82 8.38 -5.77 -1.19
N GLY A 83 8.91 -5.06 -2.18
CA GLY A 83 8.76 -5.39 -3.59
C GLY A 83 9.27 -6.80 -3.90
N SER A 84 10.48 -7.10 -3.43
CA SER A 84 11.11 -8.41 -3.60
C SER A 84 10.30 -9.54 -2.98
N ARG A 85 9.83 -9.36 -1.74
CA ARG A 85 9.00 -10.36 -1.04
C ARG A 85 7.65 -10.56 -1.71
N MET A 86 7.01 -9.49 -2.19
CA MET A 86 5.76 -9.60 -2.93
C MET A 86 5.96 -10.36 -4.26
N THR A 87 7.09 -10.14 -4.93
CA THR A 87 7.43 -10.88 -6.15
C THR A 87 7.58 -12.36 -5.89
N LEU A 88 8.39 -12.76 -4.90
CA LEU A 88 8.58 -14.17 -4.56
C LEU A 88 7.24 -14.86 -4.27
N ARG A 89 6.40 -14.24 -3.42
CA ARG A 89 5.07 -14.76 -3.10
C ARG A 89 4.18 -14.94 -4.34
N ASN A 90 4.19 -13.98 -5.26
CA ASN A 90 3.38 -14.08 -6.47
C ASN A 90 3.89 -15.15 -7.42
N LEU A 91 5.21 -15.29 -7.59
CA LEU A 91 5.80 -16.36 -8.40
C LEU A 91 5.52 -17.75 -7.81
N GLU A 92 5.51 -17.88 -6.48
CA GLU A 92 5.16 -19.14 -5.80
C GLU A 92 3.68 -19.51 -5.95
N THR A 93 2.78 -18.53 -5.91
CA THR A 93 1.33 -18.76 -5.90
C THR A 93 0.68 -18.68 -7.29
N ARG A 94 1.41 -18.22 -8.31
CA ARG A 94 0.92 -18.03 -9.68
C ARG A 94 1.93 -18.63 -10.68
N PRO A 95 1.91 -19.95 -10.90
CA PRO A 95 2.87 -20.62 -11.78
C PRO A 95 2.77 -20.18 -13.25
N ASP A 96 1.67 -19.55 -13.64
CA ASP A 96 1.43 -18.95 -14.96
C ASP A 96 2.12 -17.59 -15.14
N LEU A 97 2.61 -16.97 -14.06
CA LEU A 97 3.26 -15.66 -14.10
C LEU A 97 4.74 -15.81 -14.52
N GLN A 98 4.99 -15.66 -15.83
CA GLN A 98 6.34 -15.70 -16.38
C GLN A 98 7.10 -14.40 -16.11
N PRO A 99 8.37 -14.43 -15.66
CA PRO A 99 9.18 -13.23 -15.49
C PRO A 99 9.26 -12.38 -16.75
N GLY A 100 9.16 -11.06 -16.60
CA GLY A 100 9.17 -10.09 -17.69
C GLY A 100 8.54 -8.77 -17.27
N ILE A 101 8.72 -7.72 -18.07
CA ILE A 101 8.11 -6.40 -17.82
C ILE A 101 6.58 -6.48 -17.62
N PRO A 102 5.83 -7.27 -18.43
CA PRO A 102 4.40 -7.45 -18.19
C PRO A 102 4.06 -8.06 -16.83
N ALA A 103 4.88 -8.98 -16.32
CA ALA A 103 4.68 -9.58 -15.01
C ALA A 103 5.01 -8.61 -13.88
N ALA A 104 6.10 -7.85 -14.00
CA ALA A 104 6.43 -6.80 -13.03
C ALA A 104 5.29 -5.78 -12.90
N ALA A 105 4.71 -5.35 -14.03
CA ALA A 105 3.53 -4.48 -14.05
C ALA A 105 2.32 -5.13 -13.36
N LYS A 106 2.02 -6.40 -13.63
CA LYS A 106 0.93 -7.14 -12.96
C LYS A 106 1.11 -7.22 -11.45
N ILE A 107 2.32 -7.42 -10.95
CA ILE A 107 2.61 -7.45 -9.51
C ILE A 107 2.39 -6.08 -8.87
N LEU A 108 2.84 -5.00 -9.52
CA LEU A 108 2.58 -3.64 -9.08
C LEU A 108 1.07 -3.38 -8.96
N ILE A 109 0.29 -3.79 -9.96
CA ILE A 109 -1.18 -3.65 -9.91
C ILE A 109 -1.80 -4.52 -8.82
N GLY A 110 -1.30 -5.74 -8.62
CA GLY A 110 -1.72 -6.60 -7.51
C GLY A 110 -1.49 -5.93 -6.14
N ALA A 111 -0.38 -5.21 -5.97
CA ALA A 111 -0.10 -4.44 -4.77
C ALA A 111 -1.08 -3.25 -4.60
N VAL A 112 -1.47 -2.59 -5.69
CA VAL A 112 -2.51 -1.56 -5.66
C VAL A 112 -3.85 -2.15 -5.20
N PHE A 113 -4.30 -3.24 -5.82
CA PHE A 113 -5.59 -3.87 -5.48
C PHE A 113 -5.69 -4.33 -4.04
N THR A 114 -4.61 -4.89 -3.49
CA THR A 114 -4.65 -5.53 -2.17
C THR A 114 -4.28 -4.60 -1.04
N SER A 115 -3.49 -3.57 -1.31
CA SER A 115 -2.81 -2.82 -0.25
C SER A 115 -2.89 -1.31 -0.42
N SER A 116 -3.28 -0.76 -1.57
CA SER A 116 -3.34 0.70 -1.78
C SER A 116 -4.69 1.10 -2.37
N PRO A 117 -5.78 1.02 -1.58
CA PRO A 117 -7.15 1.14 -2.08
C PRO A 117 -7.48 2.50 -2.70
N GLU A 118 -6.73 3.53 -2.32
CA GLU A 118 -6.90 4.89 -2.82
C GLU A 118 -6.10 5.16 -4.10
N TYR A 119 -5.25 4.22 -4.54
CA TYR A 119 -4.59 4.30 -5.83
C TYR A 119 -5.44 3.74 -6.95
N ASN A 120 -5.40 4.45 -8.08
CA ASN A 120 -5.86 4.01 -9.38
C ASN A 120 -4.67 4.04 -10.35
N PHE A 121 -4.80 3.31 -11.45
CA PHE A 121 -3.77 3.26 -12.48
C PHE A 121 -4.38 3.30 -13.86
N GLU A 122 -3.60 3.77 -14.82
CA GLU A 122 -3.92 3.79 -16.25
C GLU A 122 -2.70 3.32 -17.04
N PHE A 123 -2.84 2.24 -17.82
CA PHE A 123 -1.79 1.81 -18.74
C PHE A 123 -1.79 2.69 -19.98
N LYS A 124 -0.63 3.24 -20.31
CA LYS A 124 -0.37 3.91 -21.60
C LYS A 124 0.26 2.96 -22.60
N GLU A 125 1.11 2.06 -22.10
CA GLU A 125 1.79 1.05 -22.90
C GLU A 125 2.10 -0.17 -22.04
N LEU A 126 1.97 -1.36 -22.62
CA LEU A 126 2.39 -2.62 -22.00
C LEU A 126 2.77 -3.63 -23.08
N ASN A 127 4.05 -3.95 -23.18
CA ASN A 127 4.60 -4.99 -24.02
C ASN A 127 5.85 -5.60 -23.33
N ASP A 128 6.53 -6.51 -24.03
CA ASP A 128 7.67 -7.24 -23.46
C ASP A 128 8.87 -6.33 -23.16
N HIS A 129 8.98 -5.17 -23.81
CA HIS A 129 10.11 -4.24 -23.71
C HIS A 129 9.82 -3.00 -22.86
N LYS A 130 8.54 -2.67 -22.66
CA LYS A 130 8.11 -1.43 -21.99
C LYS A 130 6.78 -1.57 -21.27
N ALA A 131 6.73 -1.02 -20.06
CA ALA A 131 5.50 -0.70 -19.36
C ALA A 131 5.49 0.79 -19.03
N GLU A 132 4.42 1.48 -19.45
CA GLU A 132 4.17 2.87 -19.08
C GLU A 132 2.80 2.95 -18.43
N LEU A 133 2.77 3.46 -17.20
CA LEU A 133 1.58 3.49 -16.38
C LEU A 133 1.53 4.77 -15.55
N LEU A 134 0.32 5.29 -15.40
CA LEU A 134 0.02 6.49 -14.65
C LEU A 134 -0.70 6.09 -13.37
N ILE A 135 -0.06 6.25 -12.22
CA ILE A 135 -0.63 5.98 -10.89
C ILE A 135 -1.21 7.28 -10.33
N LYS A 136 -2.46 7.29 -9.90
CA LYS A 136 -3.14 8.46 -9.34
C LYS A 136 -3.89 8.09 -8.07
N GLY A 137 -4.26 9.08 -7.26
CA GLY A 137 -5.12 8.86 -6.11
C GLY A 137 -4.61 9.58 -4.88
N VAL A 138 -4.71 8.94 -3.70
CA VAL A 138 -4.15 9.47 -2.45
C VAL A 138 -2.95 8.63 -2.03
N ASP A 139 -1.78 9.27 -1.90
CA ASP A 139 -0.58 8.60 -1.41
C ASP A 139 -0.63 8.48 0.11
N ARG A 140 -0.98 7.29 0.60
CA ARG A 140 -1.06 6.99 2.03
C ARG A 140 0.26 7.24 2.77
N TYR A 141 1.40 7.00 2.12
CA TYR A 141 2.72 7.18 2.73
C TYR A 141 3.01 8.66 2.88
N HIS A 142 2.64 9.46 1.88
CA HIS A 142 2.70 10.92 1.98
C HIS A 142 1.75 11.45 3.07
N LYS A 143 0.50 11.00 3.08
CA LYS A 143 -0.52 11.37 4.08
C LYS A 143 -0.02 11.20 5.50
N ILE A 144 0.51 10.01 5.84
CA ILE A 144 1.01 9.76 7.20
C ILE A 144 2.33 10.50 7.49
N THR A 145 3.25 10.58 6.54
CA THR A 145 4.53 11.26 6.78
C THR A 145 4.38 12.77 6.87
N GLN A 146 3.36 13.35 6.22
CA GLN A 146 2.99 14.75 6.39
C GLN A 146 2.44 15.03 7.79
N SER A 147 1.48 14.23 8.28
CA SER A 147 0.92 14.41 9.62
C SER A 147 1.99 14.24 10.72
N LEU A 148 3.00 13.43 10.45
CA LEU A 148 4.14 13.21 11.32
C LEU A 148 5.28 14.23 11.17
N GLN A 149 5.18 15.14 10.19
CA GLN A 149 6.16 16.19 9.85
C GLN A 149 7.53 15.63 9.41
N ILE A 150 7.53 14.49 8.71
CA ILE A 150 8.74 13.86 8.16
C ILE A 150 8.70 13.69 6.64
N ALA A 151 7.64 14.12 5.95
CA ALA A 151 7.50 13.97 4.50
C ALA A 151 8.63 14.64 3.70
N GLY A 152 9.15 15.78 4.19
CA GLY A 152 10.28 16.49 3.56
C GLY A 152 11.64 15.80 3.71
N LEU A 153 11.71 14.71 4.48
CA LEU A 153 12.91 13.91 4.68
C LEU A 153 12.97 12.69 3.74
N LEU A 154 11.96 12.53 2.87
CA LEU A 154 11.81 11.39 1.96
C LEU A 154 11.93 11.82 0.50
N LYS A 155 12.40 10.90 -0.35
CA LYS A 155 12.38 11.07 -1.81
C LYS A 155 11.09 10.51 -2.39
N TRP A 156 10.30 11.40 -2.99
CA TRP A 156 9.03 11.02 -3.61
C TRP A 156 9.21 10.60 -5.08
N PRO A 157 8.47 9.59 -5.55
CA PRO A 157 7.55 8.75 -4.77
C PRO A 157 8.29 7.60 -4.06
N VAL A 158 7.92 7.35 -2.80
CA VAL A 158 8.57 6.30 -1.97
C VAL A 158 8.33 4.87 -2.47
N ILE A 159 7.41 4.68 -3.42
CA ILE A 159 7.13 3.38 -4.05
C ILE A 159 8.08 3.07 -5.21
N LYS A 160 8.95 3.98 -5.65
CA LYS A 160 9.93 3.68 -6.71
C LYS A 160 10.87 2.52 -6.33
N PRO A 161 11.46 2.47 -5.12
CA PRO A 161 12.28 1.32 -4.71
C PRO A 161 11.52 -0.01 -4.67
N PHE A 162 10.22 0.01 -4.36
CA PHE A 162 9.37 -1.18 -4.44
C PHE A 162 9.34 -1.78 -5.85
N ILE A 163 9.17 -0.93 -6.87
CA ILE A 163 9.16 -1.36 -8.28
C ILE A 163 10.53 -1.93 -8.66
N GLN A 164 11.62 -1.31 -8.17
CA GLN A 164 12.98 -1.83 -8.37
C GLN A 164 13.13 -3.23 -7.77
N GLY A 165 12.70 -3.45 -6.52
CA GLY A 165 12.74 -4.78 -5.88
C GLY A 165 11.92 -5.83 -6.64
N VAL A 166 10.80 -5.43 -7.24
CA VAL A 166 10.01 -6.32 -8.10
C VAL A 166 10.81 -6.77 -9.32
N CYS A 167 11.39 -5.83 -10.06
CA CYS A 167 12.16 -6.10 -11.27
C CYS A 167 13.44 -6.90 -10.99
N ASP A 168 14.19 -6.51 -9.96
CA ASP A 168 15.46 -7.16 -9.60
C ASP A 168 15.23 -8.60 -9.16
N THR A 169 14.15 -8.86 -8.41
CA THR A 169 13.79 -10.23 -7.98
C THR A 169 13.38 -11.12 -9.15
N MET A 170 12.83 -10.54 -10.21
CA MET A 170 12.55 -11.25 -11.47
C MET A 170 13.78 -11.43 -12.37
N GLY A 171 14.93 -10.86 -12.00
CA GLY A 171 16.15 -10.88 -12.81
C GLY A 171 16.07 -10.01 -14.06
N LEU A 172 15.24 -8.95 -14.04
CA LEU A 172 15.07 -8.06 -15.19
C LEU A 172 16.15 -6.99 -15.24
N ASP A 173 16.79 -6.82 -16.40
CA ASP A 173 17.70 -5.71 -16.64
C ASP A 173 16.96 -4.53 -17.27
N VAL A 174 16.45 -3.64 -16.42
CA VAL A 174 15.56 -2.53 -16.83
C VAL A 174 15.98 -1.18 -16.26
N PHE A 175 15.64 -0.11 -16.96
CA PHE A 175 15.58 1.24 -16.44
C PHE A 175 14.19 1.53 -15.85
N ILE A 176 14.16 2.06 -14.63
CA ILE A 176 12.92 2.51 -13.96
C ILE A 176 12.95 4.02 -13.77
N GLU A 177 12.02 4.70 -14.42
CA GLU A 177 11.73 6.11 -14.22
C GLU A 177 10.38 6.28 -13.53
N MET A 178 10.31 7.17 -12.54
CA MET A 178 9.06 7.51 -11.89
C MET A 178 9.01 9.01 -11.63
N LYS A 179 8.18 9.73 -12.38
CA LYS A 179 8.04 11.19 -12.32
C LYS A 179 6.87 11.58 -11.45
N VAL A 180 7.08 12.54 -10.56
CA VAL A 180 6.00 13.22 -9.85
C VAL A 180 5.36 14.23 -10.79
N LEU A 181 4.17 13.91 -11.30
CA LEU A 181 3.36 14.87 -12.06
C LEU A 181 2.55 15.77 -11.12
N LYS A 182 2.13 15.20 -9.98
CA LYS A 182 1.35 15.89 -8.96
C LYS A 182 1.58 15.24 -7.59
N LEU A 183 1.72 16.05 -6.54
CA LEU A 183 1.69 15.63 -5.14
C LEU A 183 1.27 16.82 -4.27
N ASP A 184 0.00 16.88 -3.93
CA ASP A 184 -0.62 18.00 -3.23
C ASP A 184 -0.56 17.83 -1.70
N ILE A 185 -0.86 18.90 -0.96
CA ILE A 185 -0.92 18.92 0.51
C ILE A 185 -1.96 17.93 1.06
N ASP A 186 -3.06 17.70 0.35
CA ASP A 186 -4.06 16.68 0.74
C ASP A 186 -3.60 15.24 0.39
N SER A 187 -2.36 15.09 -0.09
CA SER A 187 -1.76 13.84 -0.56
C SER A 187 -2.38 13.28 -1.85
N THR A 188 -3.18 14.08 -2.56
CA THR A 188 -3.59 13.76 -3.93
C THR A 188 -2.36 13.73 -4.82
N CYS A 189 -2.11 12.58 -5.46
CA CYS A 189 -0.91 12.32 -6.23
C CYS A 189 -1.20 11.87 -7.66
N SER A 190 -0.20 12.07 -8.53
CA SER A 190 -0.13 11.50 -9.87
C SER A 190 1.33 11.24 -10.21
N TYR A 191 1.67 9.98 -10.48
CA TYR A 191 3.02 9.53 -10.80
C TYR A 191 3.04 8.85 -12.16
N LEU A 192 3.90 9.30 -13.06
CA LEU A 192 4.17 8.59 -14.31
C LEU A 192 5.30 7.60 -14.06
N THR A 193 5.03 6.32 -14.22
CA THR A 193 5.97 5.23 -14.05
C THR A 193 6.28 4.61 -15.41
N ILE A 194 7.58 4.49 -15.71
CA ILE A 194 8.08 3.89 -16.94
C ILE A 194 9.10 2.81 -16.54
N ILE A 195 8.90 1.60 -17.05
CA ILE A 195 9.83 0.48 -16.97
C ILE A 195 10.21 0.13 -18.40
N THR A 196 11.48 0.19 -18.74
CA THR A 196 11.99 -0.13 -20.09
C THR A 196 13.21 -1.02 -19.98
N GLU A 197 13.40 -1.94 -20.91
CA GLU A 197 14.67 -2.67 -21.04
C GLU A 197 15.87 -1.71 -21.15
N LYS A 198 17.03 -2.16 -20.66
CA LYS A 198 18.28 -1.42 -20.81
C LYS A 198 18.89 -1.51 -22.20
#